data_AF-A0A2G5HPZ0-F1
#
_entry.id   AF-A0A2G5HPZ0-F1
#
_cell.length_a   1.000
_cell.length_b   1.000
_cell.length_c   1.000
_cell.angle_alpha   90.00
_cell.angle_beta   90.00
_cell.angle_gamma   90.00
#
_symmetry.space_group_name_H-M   'P 1'
#
loop_
_entity.id
_entity.type
_entity.pdbx_description
1 polymer ?
#
loop_
_entity_poly.entity_id
_entity_poly.type
_entity_poly.pdbx_seq_one_letter_code
_entity_poly.pdbx_strand_id
1 'polypeptide(L)'
;MDTSPQLAYLIAKMAQEQPEKLPTPAACTADFCLIPLGTPTASVSKEVAEVQRFLKKTGIKYSMHSAGTTLEGTWDECMKVIGQCHTMLHARGVLRIQSDIRVGSRTDKKQSFEDKINAVEKLLAADEAEDDADVGEITYSK
;
A
#
# COMPACT_ATOMS: atom_id res chain seq x y z
N MET A 1 10.38 -9.52 14.15
CA MET A 1 10.97 -10.62 13.36
C MET A 1 12.27 -10.95 14.06
N ASP A 2 12.62 -12.23 14.24
CA ASP A 2 13.95 -12.57 14.78
C ASP A 2 15.02 -11.96 13.87
N THR A 3 15.97 -11.20 14.41
CA THR A 3 17.09 -10.58 13.67
C THR A 3 18.42 -11.23 14.02
N SER A 4 18.37 -12.44 14.59
CA SER A 4 19.54 -13.19 14.99
C SER A 4 20.51 -13.42 13.82
N PRO A 5 21.83 -13.44 14.08
CA PRO A 5 22.83 -13.81 13.08
C PRO A 5 22.56 -15.17 12.43
N GLN A 6 21.96 -16.10 13.19
CA GLN A 6 21.56 -17.42 12.70
C GLN A 6 20.47 -17.33 11.64
N LEU A 7 19.43 -16.53 11.85
CA LEU A 7 18.39 -16.33 10.84
C LEU A 7 18.95 -15.64 9.60
N ALA A 8 19.80 -14.62 9.77
CA ALA A 8 20.43 -13.92 8.65
C ALA A 8 21.27 -14.87 7.79
N TYR A 9 22.06 -15.75 8.42
CA TYR A 9 22.82 -16.78 7.72
C TYR A 9 21.91 -17.77 6.98
N LEU A 10 20.84 -18.25 7.63
CA LEU A 10 19.90 -19.19 7.01
C LEU A 10 19.24 -18.57 5.77
N ILE A 11 18.77 -17.32 5.88
CA ILE A 11 18.16 -16.58 4.77
C ILE A 11 19.17 -16.38 3.63
N ALA A 12 20.41 -15.99 3.92
CA ALA A 12 21.45 -15.83 2.91
C ALA A 12 21.78 -17.15 2.20
N LYS A 13 21.87 -18.24 2.95
CA LYS A 13 22.09 -19.60 2.41
C LYS A 13 20.91 -20.04 1.53
N MET A 14 19.67 -19.83 1.98
CA MET A 14 18.47 -20.13 1.20
C MET A 14 18.45 -19.34 -0.12
N ALA A 15 18.81 -18.05 -0.09
CA ALA A 15 18.87 -17.23 -1.29
C ALA A 15 19.88 -17.75 -2.35
N GLN A 16 20.96 -18.41 -1.92
CA GLN A 16 21.97 -18.98 -2.81
C GLN A 16 21.62 -20.40 -3.30
N GLU A 17 21.13 -21.25 -2.40
CA GLU A 17 20.99 -22.69 -2.66
C GLU A 17 19.56 -23.11 -3.02
N GLN A 18 18.54 -22.42 -2.49
CA GLN A 18 17.11 -22.79 -2.59
C GLN A 18 16.22 -21.54 -2.68
N PRO A 19 16.38 -20.70 -3.74
CA PRO A 19 15.69 -19.41 -3.85
C PRO A 19 14.15 -19.55 -3.85
N GLU A 20 13.61 -20.68 -4.31
CA GLU A 20 12.18 -20.98 -4.31
C GLU A 20 11.58 -21.14 -2.92
N LYS A 21 12.41 -21.36 -1.89
CA LYS A 21 11.97 -21.48 -0.49
C LYS A 21 12.16 -20.20 0.30
N LEU A 22 12.76 -19.17 -0.28
CA LEU A 22 12.99 -17.90 0.38
C LEU A 22 11.62 -17.24 0.72
N PRO A 23 11.32 -16.97 2.01
CA PRO A 23 10.03 -16.42 2.39
C PRO A 23 9.89 -14.97 1.97
N THR A 24 8.65 -14.55 1.71
CA THR A 24 8.28 -13.15 1.50
C THR A 24 8.11 -12.43 2.84
N PRO A 25 8.12 -11.08 2.87
CA PRO A 25 7.84 -10.33 4.09
C PRO A 25 6.48 -10.70 4.70
N ALA A 26 6.45 -10.88 6.02
CA ALA A 26 5.24 -11.30 6.73
C ALA A 26 4.08 -10.28 6.63
N ALA A 27 4.36 -9.01 6.35
CA ALA A 27 3.37 -7.97 6.15
C ALA A 27 3.89 -6.91 5.18
N CYS A 28 2.96 -6.28 4.45
CA CYS A 28 3.25 -5.15 3.58
C CYS A 28 2.07 -4.17 3.51
N THR A 29 2.38 -2.96 3.09
CA THR A 29 1.40 -2.01 2.54
C THR A 29 1.66 -1.91 1.04
N ALA A 30 0.67 -2.23 0.22
CA ALA A 30 0.79 -2.21 -1.24
C ALA A 30 -0.22 -1.24 -1.84
N ASP A 31 0.26 -0.14 -2.40
CA ASP A 31 -0.57 0.79 -3.16
C ASP A 31 -0.51 0.41 -4.64
N PHE A 32 -1.67 0.13 -5.25
CA PHE A 32 -1.72 -0.27 -6.65
C PHE A 32 -2.67 0.61 -7.47
N CYS A 33 -2.24 0.93 -8.68
CA CYS A 33 -3.05 1.57 -9.72
C CYS A 33 -3.27 0.54 -10.84
N LEU A 34 -4.52 0.21 -11.15
CA LEU A 34 -4.88 -0.76 -12.20
C LEU A 34 -5.45 -0.02 -13.41
N ILE A 35 -4.82 -0.20 -14.56
CA ILE A 35 -5.07 0.56 -15.79
C ILE A 35 -5.44 -0.42 -16.91
N PRO A 36 -6.75 -0.58 -17.23
CA PRO A 36 -7.19 -1.28 -18.43
C PRO A 36 -6.69 -0.57 -19.69
N LEU A 37 -6.18 -1.33 -20.66
CA LEU A 37 -5.68 -0.81 -21.93
C LEU A 37 -6.46 -1.43 -23.10
N GLY A 38 -6.73 -0.61 -24.11
CA GLY A 38 -7.46 -1.04 -25.31
C GLY A 38 -8.97 -1.20 -25.10
N THR A 39 -9.54 -0.55 -24.08
CA THR A 39 -10.99 -0.45 -23.89
C THR A 39 -11.62 0.38 -25.01
N PRO A 40 -12.91 0.17 -25.35
CA PRO A 40 -13.59 0.94 -26.39
C PRO A 40 -13.69 2.44 -26.11
N THR A 41 -13.50 2.86 -24.86
CA THR A 41 -13.52 4.26 -24.44
C THR A 41 -12.38 4.56 -23.48
N ALA A 42 -12.02 5.83 -23.34
CA ALA A 42 -11.02 6.29 -22.37
C ALA A 42 -11.47 6.15 -20.90
N SER A 43 -12.78 6.03 -20.64
CA SER A 43 -13.28 5.86 -19.28
C SER A 43 -13.10 4.42 -18.80
N VAL A 44 -12.54 4.26 -17.60
CA VAL A 44 -12.27 2.95 -16.96
C VAL A 44 -12.95 2.81 -15.59
N SER A 45 -13.89 3.72 -15.27
CA SER A 45 -14.52 3.78 -13.94
C SER A 45 -15.35 2.53 -13.63
N LYS A 46 -15.89 1.86 -14.66
CA LYS A 46 -16.64 0.61 -14.50
C LYS A 46 -15.74 -0.51 -13.99
N GLU A 47 -14.56 -0.67 -14.59
CA GLU A 47 -13.56 -1.66 -14.23
C GLU A 47 -13.03 -1.40 -12.82
N VAL A 48 -12.74 -0.15 -12.49
CA VAL A 48 -12.32 0.24 -11.13
C VAL A 48 -13.42 -0.05 -10.10
N ALA A 49 -14.68 0.23 -10.42
CA ALA A 49 -15.79 -0.09 -9.52
C ALA A 49 -15.96 -1.60 -9.29
N GLU A 50 -15.70 -2.44 -10.30
CA GLU A 50 -15.67 -3.90 -10.15
C GLU A 50 -14.54 -4.36 -9.23
N VAL A 51 -13.34 -3.75 -9.34
CA VAL A 51 -12.22 -4.00 -8.42
C VAL A 51 -12.63 -3.68 -6.99
N GLN A 52 -13.23 -2.51 -6.73
CA GLN A 52 -13.66 -2.14 -5.38
C GLN A 52 -14.73 -3.10 -4.81
N ARG A 53 -15.69 -3.52 -5.64
CA ARG A 53 -16.70 -4.53 -5.25
C ARG A 53 -16.07 -5.88 -4.93
N PHE A 54 -15.00 -6.25 -5.64
CA PHE A 54 -14.26 -7.47 -5.36
C PHE A 54 -13.46 -7.38 -4.07
N LEU A 55 -12.69 -6.30 -3.87
CA LEU A 55 -11.92 -6.07 -2.65
C LEU A 55 -12.79 -6.17 -1.40
N LYS A 56 -13.98 -5.56 -1.42
CA LYS A 56 -14.96 -5.65 -0.33
C LYS A 56 -15.34 -7.09 0.05
N LYS A 57 -15.32 -8.03 -0.90
CA LYS A 57 -15.63 -9.45 -0.66
C LYS A 57 -14.43 -10.24 -0.13
N THR A 58 -13.21 -9.78 -0.38
CA THR A 58 -11.99 -10.47 0.11
C THR A 58 -11.78 -10.32 1.61
N GLY A 59 -12.31 -9.24 2.21
CA GLY A 59 -12.07 -8.89 3.60
C GLY A 59 -10.67 -8.33 3.86
N ILE A 60 -9.83 -8.15 2.83
CA ILE A 60 -8.55 -7.45 2.98
C ILE A 60 -8.79 -6.03 3.45
N LYS A 61 -7.89 -5.49 4.28
CA LYS A 61 -7.96 -4.07 4.65
C LYS A 61 -7.49 -3.22 3.47
N TYR A 62 -8.30 -2.26 3.05
CA TYR A 62 -7.97 -1.40 1.93
C TYR A 62 -8.55 0.02 2.07
N SER A 63 -7.96 0.96 1.35
CA SER A 63 -8.47 2.32 1.18
C SER A 63 -8.29 2.79 -0.26
N MET A 64 -9.38 3.25 -0.88
CA MET A 64 -9.37 3.80 -2.24
C MET A 64 -9.11 5.31 -2.19
N HIS A 65 -8.31 5.81 -3.13
CA HIS A 65 -8.11 7.23 -3.36
C HIS A 65 -8.09 7.52 -4.87
N SER A 66 -7.85 8.77 -5.25
CA SER A 66 -7.97 9.24 -6.64
C SER A 66 -7.03 8.55 -7.64
N ALA A 67 -5.90 8.02 -7.17
CA ALA A 67 -4.81 7.51 -8.01
C ALA A 67 -4.59 5.99 -7.86
N GLY A 68 -5.39 5.30 -7.06
CA GLY A 68 -5.16 3.89 -6.76
C GLY A 68 -5.96 3.37 -5.58
N THR A 69 -5.50 2.23 -5.08
CA THR A 69 -6.04 1.61 -3.88
C THR A 69 -4.90 1.03 -3.07
N THR A 70 -4.84 1.41 -1.82
CA THR A 70 -3.86 0.91 -0.86
C THR A 70 -4.42 -0.32 -0.17
N LEU A 71 -3.65 -1.41 -0.16
CA LEU A 71 -3.93 -2.68 0.53
C LEU A 71 -2.98 -2.85 1.72
N GLU A 72 -3.48 -3.50 2.77
CA GLU A 72 -2.71 -3.89 3.95
C GLU A 72 -2.98 -5.36 4.29
N GLY A 73 -1.91 -6.13 4.47
CA GLY A 73 -1.98 -7.56 4.73
C GLY A 73 -0.62 -8.24 4.64
N THR A 74 -0.61 -9.57 4.53
CA THR A 74 0.63 -10.30 4.18
C THR A 74 1.06 -9.98 2.75
N TRP A 75 2.35 -10.17 2.44
CA TRP A 75 2.84 -9.97 1.06
C TRP A 75 2.04 -10.82 0.06
N ASP A 76 1.86 -12.10 0.37
CA ASP A 76 1.20 -13.05 -0.51
C ASP A 76 -0.28 -12.73 -0.70
N GLU A 77 -1.00 -12.31 0.36
CA GLU A 77 -2.40 -11.89 0.25
C GLU A 77 -2.55 -10.65 -0.65
N CYS A 78 -1.74 -9.61 -0.43
CA CYS A 78 -1.80 -8.39 -1.22
C CYS A 78 -1.55 -8.68 -2.71
N MET A 79 -0.46 -9.38 -3.03
CA MET A 79 -0.10 -9.68 -4.42
C MET A 79 -1.10 -10.63 -5.08
N LYS A 80 -1.63 -11.61 -4.33
CA LYS A 80 -2.67 -12.52 -4.82
C LYS A 80 -3.95 -11.76 -5.15
N VAL A 81 -4.41 -10.87 -4.28
CA VAL A 81 -5.62 -10.07 -4.50
C VAL A 81 -5.45 -9.16 -5.73
N ILE A 82 -4.30 -8.51 -5.90
CA ILE A 82 -4.01 -7.71 -7.10
C ILE A 82 -4.08 -8.59 -8.36
N GLY A 83 -3.46 -9.77 -8.34
CA GLY A 83 -3.55 -10.73 -9.46
C GLY A 83 -4.98 -11.20 -9.74
N GLN A 84 -5.79 -11.44 -8.70
CA GLN A 84 -7.19 -11.80 -8.85
C GLN A 84 -8.03 -10.68 -9.48
N CYS A 85 -7.73 -9.41 -9.17
CA CYS A 85 -8.34 -8.27 -9.84
C CYS A 85 -8.07 -8.30 -11.36
N HIS A 86 -6.84 -8.63 -11.77
CA HIS A 86 -6.49 -8.79 -13.19
C HIS A 86 -7.30 -9.93 -13.83
N THR A 87 -7.28 -11.13 -13.24
CA THR A 87 -8.04 -12.29 -13.74
C THR A 87 -9.54 -11.96 -13.88
N MET A 88 -10.11 -11.29 -12.88
CA MET A 88 -11.52 -10.91 -12.85
C MET A 88 -11.89 -9.97 -14.01
N LEU A 89 -11.03 -8.99 -14.33
CA LEU A 89 -11.26 -8.04 -15.40
C LEU A 89 -10.99 -8.65 -16.79
N HIS A 90 -10.00 -9.55 -16.91
CA HIS A 90 -9.81 -10.35 -18.12
C HIS A 90 -11.03 -11.19 -18.44
N ALA A 91 -11.66 -11.82 -17.43
CA ALA A 91 -12.91 -12.57 -17.60
C ALA A 91 -14.10 -11.69 -18.06
N ARG A 92 -13.99 -10.36 -17.94
CA ARG A 92 -14.98 -9.37 -18.42
C ARG A 92 -14.62 -8.77 -19.79
N GLY A 93 -13.59 -9.29 -20.46
CA GLY A 93 -13.20 -8.88 -21.81
C GLY A 93 -12.12 -7.80 -21.88
N VAL A 94 -11.54 -7.36 -20.75
CA VAL A 94 -10.37 -6.48 -20.79
C VAL A 94 -9.18 -7.29 -21.31
N LEU A 95 -8.63 -6.93 -22.46
CA LEU A 95 -7.57 -7.71 -23.10
C LEU A 95 -6.19 -7.48 -22.48
N ARG A 96 -5.93 -6.26 -22.01
CA ARG A 96 -4.65 -5.88 -21.44
C ARG A 96 -4.85 -5.00 -20.22
N ILE A 97 -4.09 -5.27 -19.16
CA ILE A 97 -4.08 -4.48 -17.94
C ILE A 97 -2.62 -4.15 -17.64
N GLN A 98 -2.34 -2.88 -17.37
CA GLN A 98 -1.09 -2.44 -16.77
C GLN A 98 -1.35 -2.06 -15.32
N SER A 99 -0.45 -2.44 -14.43
CA SER A 99 -0.51 -1.98 -13.04
C SER A 99 0.80 -1.33 -12.62
N ASP A 100 0.68 -0.24 -11.89
CA ASP A 100 1.76 0.34 -11.09
C ASP A 100 1.54 -0.09 -9.63
N ILE A 101 2.58 -0.59 -8.96
CA ILE A 101 2.50 -1.05 -7.58
C ILE A 101 3.67 -0.47 -6.80
N ARG A 102 3.36 0.34 -5.78
CA ARG A 102 4.31 0.76 -4.75
C ARG A 102 4.06 -0.07 -3.51
N VAL A 103 5.01 -0.92 -3.14
CA VAL A 103 4.91 -1.79 -1.97
C VAL A 103 6.04 -1.53 -0.99
N GLY A 104 5.70 -1.47 0.29
CA GLY A 104 6.65 -1.33 1.37
C GLY A 104 6.45 -2.39 2.45
N SER A 105 7.56 -2.86 3.01
CA SER A 105 7.58 -3.70 4.22
C SER A 105 8.61 -3.14 5.20
N ARG A 106 8.44 -3.44 6.48
CA ARG A 106 9.35 -3.01 7.55
C ARG A 106 9.37 -4.06 8.67
N THR A 107 10.48 -4.13 9.41
CA THR A 107 10.69 -5.15 10.46
C THR A 107 10.75 -4.58 11.87
N ASP A 108 10.88 -3.26 12.00
CA ASP A 108 11.07 -2.54 13.26
C ASP A 108 9.76 -2.31 14.04
N LYS A 109 8.64 -2.07 13.34
CA LYS A 109 7.32 -1.92 13.97
C LYS A 109 6.18 -2.34 13.05
N LYS A 110 5.04 -2.71 13.64
CA LYS A 110 3.77 -2.80 12.90
C LYS A 110 3.22 -1.39 12.71
N GLN A 111 2.82 -1.06 11.50
CA GLN A 111 2.27 0.25 11.17
C GLN A 111 1.27 0.09 10.03
N SER A 112 0.06 0.62 10.21
CA SER A 112 -0.95 0.66 9.17
C SER A 112 -0.74 1.81 8.17
N PHE A 113 -1.47 1.81 7.05
CA PHE A 113 -1.46 2.98 6.17
C PHE A 113 -2.11 4.22 6.82
N GLU A 114 -3.11 4.05 7.69
CA GLU A 114 -3.67 5.18 8.46
C GLU A 114 -2.65 5.72 9.46
N ASP A 115 -1.87 4.86 10.12
CA ASP A 115 -0.80 5.31 11.02
C ASP A 115 0.28 6.12 10.29
N LYS A 116 0.49 5.88 8.99
CA LYS A 116 1.42 6.69 8.17
C LYS A 116 0.88 8.09 7.93
N ILE A 117 -0.41 8.20 7.64
CA ILE A 117 -1.09 9.49 7.45
C ILE A 117 -1.14 10.25 8.77
N ASN A 118 -1.63 9.61 9.83
CA ASN A 118 -1.73 10.19 11.18
C ASN A 118 -0.38 10.69 11.72
N ALA A 119 0.73 10.01 11.38
CA ALA A 119 2.05 10.46 11.79
C ALA A 119 2.45 11.79 11.13
N VAL A 120 2.09 12.00 9.87
CA VAL A 120 2.33 13.26 9.16
C VAL A 120 1.38 14.35 9.66
N GLU A 121 0.10 14.04 9.80
CA GLU A 121 -0.91 15.00 10.30
C GLU A 121 -0.57 15.52 11.70
N LYS A 122 -0.03 14.67 12.58
CA LYS A 122 0.44 15.10 13.91
C LYS A 122 1.60 16.07 13.86
N LEU A 123 2.51 15.92 12.88
CA LEU A 123 3.62 16.86 12.70
C LEU A 123 3.09 18.19 12.18
N LEU A 124 2.24 18.17 11.15
CA LEU A 124 1.63 19.39 10.61
C LEU A 124 0.84 20.18 11.67
N ALA A 125 0.05 19.49 12.49
CA ALA A 125 -0.70 20.13 13.57
C ALA A 125 0.20 20.69 14.69
N ALA A 126 1.39 20.12 14.90
CA ALA A 126 2.36 20.65 15.85
C ALA A 126 3.05 21.91 15.28
N ASP A 127 3.43 21.88 14.01
CA ASP A 127 4.04 23.03 13.31
C ASP A 127 3.09 24.24 13.33
N GLU A 128 1.79 24.03 13.05
CA GLU A 128 0.77 25.09 13.11
C GLU A 128 0.61 25.68 14.54
N ALA A 129 0.73 24.86 15.58
CA ALA A 129 0.61 25.31 16.96
C ALA A 129 1.83 26.12 17.45
N GLU A 130 3.02 25.83 16.93
CA GLU A 130 4.24 26.60 17.19
C GLU A 130 4.17 27.97 16.49
N ASP A 131 3.72 28.00 15.23
CA ASP A 131 3.53 29.25 14.46
C ASP A 131 2.50 30.19 15.12
N ASP A 132 1.39 29.65 15.64
CA ASP A 132 0.37 30.44 16.35
C ASP A 132 0.87 30.99 17.70
N ALA A 133 1.81 30.30 18.36
CA ALA A 133 2.39 30.74 19.63
C ALA A 133 3.33 31.94 19.45
N ASP A 134 4.09 31.99 18.35
CA ASP A 134 5.03 33.08 18.03
C ASP A 134 4.32 34.38 17.62
N VAL A 135 3.12 34.30 17.03
CA VAL A 135 2.31 35.49 16.68
C VAL A 135 1.66 36.14 17.92
N GLY A 136 1.46 35.38 19.00
CA GLY A 136 0.85 35.84 20.24
C GLY A 136 1.71 36.76 21.12
N GLU A 137 3.03 36.83 20.90
CA GLU A 137 3.95 37.61 21.73
C GLU A 137 4.19 39.06 21.27
N ILE A 138 3.61 39.51 20.15
CA ILE A 138 3.73 40.91 19.69
C ILE A 138 2.71 41.81 20.43
N THR A 139 2.82 41.91 21.75
CA THR A 139 2.14 42.99 22.50
C THR A 139 2.86 44.32 22.28
N TYR A 140 2.24 45.21 21.50
CA TYR A 140 2.65 46.61 21.41
C TYR A 140 2.47 47.30 22.78
N SER A 141 3.58 47.52 23.49
CA SER A 141 3.63 48.42 24.65
C SER A 141 3.44 49.87 24.17
N LYS A 142 2.36 50.49 24.64
CA LYS A 142 2.01 51.91 24.44
C LYS A 142 2.97 52.85 25.15
#